data_AF-A0A9N9D2W1-F1
#
_entry.id   AF-A0A9N9D2W1-F1
#
_cell.length_a   1.000
_cell.length_b   1.000
_cell.length_c   1.000
_cell.angle_alpha   90.00
_cell.angle_beta   90.00
_cell.angle_gamma   90.00
#
_symmetry.space_group_name_H-M   'P 1'
#
loop_
_entity.id
_entity.type
_entity.pdbx_description
1 polymer ?
#
loop_
_entity_poly.entity_id
_entity_poly.type
_entity_poly.pdbx_seq_one_letter_code
_entity_poly.pdbx_strand_id
1 'polypeptide(L)'
;AEEFMERYLNLKIDRSTVSKILKRADEYQFQDDVAETTFRHRPVKYSILELAMNMWIERVTTEGMIISDLLVKEKACQFVQAFAIPEGSLTFSNGWATKFKKRNGIRKITMHGEVASAPLENLPEERKKLQELLSHYNSEDIYNANKTGLFYRLLPNQTLSKKPMAGKKRVTVLLCSNSTGSHKFHPLVIDTSKKPRCFSGINTSQLPVMYKNNKKAWMRSDIWEQWLRYIDDGFRIQGKQVLLLVDNVASHKTPGTNNSSEVQDDNADESLSENDFNDEIEELQEESQGRS
;
A
#
# COMPACT_ATOMS: atom_id res chain seq x y z
N ALA A 1 40.01 32.50 -24.51
CA ALA A 1 39.93 32.90 -23.08
C ALA A 1 39.83 34.41 -22.92
N GLU A 2 40.70 35.20 -23.58
CA GLU A 2 40.59 36.67 -23.60
C GLU A 2 39.27 37.14 -24.22
N GLU A 3 38.91 36.62 -25.39
CA GLU A 3 37.63 36.93 -26.06
C GLU A 3 36.39 36.60 -25.20
N PHE A 4 36.44 35.54 -24.38
CA PHE A 4 35.35 35.17 -23.46
C PHE A 4 35.20 36.19 -22.33
N MET A 5 36.31 36.68 -21.79
CA MET A 5 36.31 37.67 -20.70
C MET A 5 35.84 39.05 -21.19
N GLU A 6 36.16 39.43 -22.43
CA GLU A 6 35.65 40.67 -23.05
C GLU A 6 34.15 40.61 -23.32
N ARG A 7 33.63 39.43 -23.68
CA ARG A 7 32.20 39.24 -24.00
C ARG A 7 31.31 39.11 -22.77
N TYR A 8 31.85 38.65 -21.63
CA TYR A 8 31.10 38.38 -20.40
C TYR A 8 31.67 39.12 -19.18
N LEU A 9 31.74 40.45 -19.27
CA LEU A 9 32.29 41.36 -18.25
C LEU A 9 31.61 41.26 -16.87
N ASN A 10 30.40 40.73 -16.81
CA ASN A 10 29.60 40.62 -15.59
C ASN A 10 29.99 39.41 -14.71
N LEU A 11 30.78 38.47 -15.25
CA LEU A 11 31.20 37.27 -14.54
C LEU A 11 32.57 37.50 -13.87
N LYS A 12 32.60 37.49 -12.54
CA LYS A 12 33.85 37.60 -11.75
C LYS A 12 34.61 36.26 -11.74
N ILE A 13 35.12 35.84 -12.90
CA ILE A 13 35.86 34.58 -13.05
C ILE A 13 37.30 34.90 -13.49
N ASP A 14 38.29 34.30 -12.83
CA ASP A 14 39.69 34.50 -13.20
C ASP A 14 40.03 33.85 -14.56
N ARG A 15 40.92 34.49 -15.33
CA ARG A 15 41.37 34.00 -16.64
C ARG A 15 41.95 32.58 -16.57
N SER A 16 42.64 32.23 -15.49
CA SER A 16 43.19 30.88 -15.30
C SER A 16 42.09 29.83 -15.16
N THR A 17 40.95 30.19 -14.57
CA THR A 17 39.77 29.33 -14.44
C THR A 17 39.10 29.10 -15.79
N VAL A 18 38.89 30.16 -16.57
CA VAL A 18 38.35 30.05 -17.95
C VAL A 18 39.26 29.16 -18.81
N SER A 19 40.57 29.34 -18.70
CA SER A 19 41.54 28.52 -19.45
C SER A 19 41.54 27.05 -19.01
N LYS A 20 41.34 26.77 -17.71
CA LYS A 20 41.21 25.39 -17.20
C LYS A 20 39.92 24.72 -17.68
N ILE A 21 38.81 25.45 -17.72
CA ILE A 21 37.52 24.96 -18.21
C ILE A 21 37.63 24.64 -19.70
N LEU A 22 38.18 25.57 -20.51
CA LEU A 22 38.33 25.35 -21.95
C LEU A 22 39.27 24.18 -22.28
N LYS A 23 40.32 23.94 -21.47
CA LYS A 23 41.21 22.78 -21.63
C LYS A 23 40.55 21.43 -21.35
N ARG A 24 39.41 21.43 -20.66
CA ARG A 24 38.63 20.23 -20.33
C ARG A 24 37.22 20.31 -20.92
N ALA A 25 37.04 21.10 -21.97
CA ALA A 25 35.72 21.37 -22.56
C ALA A 25 34.99 20.07 -22.93
N ASP A 26 35.73 19.09 -23.47
CA ASP A 26 35.20 17.78 -23.87
C ASP A 26 34.63 16.98 -22.68
N GLU A 27 35.16 17.18 -21.46
CA GLU A 27 34.65 16.52 -20.23
C GLU A 27 33.29 17.09 -19.78
N TYR A 28 32.96 18.30 -20.22
CA TYR A 28 31.72 19.01 -19.85
C TYR A 28 30.65 18.97 -20.96
N GLN A 29 30.96 18.42 -22.12
CA GLN A 29 30.08 18.40 -23.29
C GLN A 29 28.96 17.34 -23.22
N PHE A 30 29.08 16.38 -22.29
CA PHE A 30 28.11 15.32 -22.05
C PHE A 30 27.55 15.41 -20.62
N GLN A 31 26.49 16.21 -20.41
CA GLN A 31 25.76 16.19 -19.15
C GLN A 31 24.25 16.19 -19.39
N ASP A 32 23.57 15.19 -18.80
CA ASP A 32 22.12 15.10 -18.69
C ASP A 32 21.55 16.19 -17.75
N ASP A 33 20.24 16.46 -17.88
CA ASP A 33 19.41 17.45 -17.16
C ASP A 33 19.55 17.49 -15.62
N VAL A 34 20.22 16.51 -14.99
CA VAL A 34 20.48 16.47 -13.54
C VAL A 34 21.60 17.45 -13.12
N ALA A 35 22.34 18.02 -14.08
CA ALA A 35 23.50 18.87 -13.84
C ALA A 35 23.18 20.26 -13.25
N GLU A 36 21.96 20.78 -13.36
CA GLU A 36 21.62 22.16 -12.95
C GLU A 36 21.83 22.44 -11.45
N THR A 37 21.82 21.41 -10.59
CA THR A 37 21.94 21.58 -9.12
C THR A 37 23.24 21.04 -8.52
N THR A 38 24.12 20.43 -9.32
CA THR A 38 25.26 19.66 -8.81
C THR A 38 26.60 20.32 -9.13
N PHE A 39 27.09 21.16 -8.22
CA PHE A 39 28.37 21.90 -8.37
C PHE A 39 29.64 21.03 -8.31
N ARG A 40 29.55 19.75 -7.94
CA ARG A 40 30.70 18.84 -7.79
C ARG A 40 30.37 17.44 -8.30
N HIS A 41 30.96 17.07 -9.43
CA HIS A 41 30.94 15.69 -9.93
C HIS A 41 32.04 14.89 -9.23
N ARG A 42 31.66 13.88 -8.46
CA ARG A 42 32.59 12.91 -7.88
C ARG A 42 32.34 11.57 -8.55
N PRO A 43 33.30 11.01 -9.30
CA PRO A 43 33.13 9.69 -9.89
C PRO A 43 32.95 8.65 -8.78
N VAL A 44 32.17 7.61 -9.06
CA VAL A 44 32.03 6.48 -8.15
C VAL A 44 33.39 5.79 -8.04
N LYS A 45 33.88 5.61 -6.81
CA LYS A 45 35.21 5.03 -6.54
C LYS A 45 35.39 3.64 -7.17
N TYR A 46 34.31 2.84 -7.22
CA TYR A 46 34.28 1.52 -7.84
C TYR A 46 33.06 1.43 -8.76
N SER A 47 33.23 1.81 -10.03
CA SER A 47 32.15 1.79 -11.04
C SER A 47 31.63 0.37 -11.31
N ILE A 48 32.51 -0.63 -11.30
CA ILE A 48 32.14 -2.04 -11.51
C ILE A 48 31.18 -2.56 -10.42
N LEU A 49 31.37 -2.13 -9.18
CA LEU A 49 30.48 -2.45 -8.07
C LEU A 49 29.11 -1.79 -8.25
N GLU A 50 29.08 -0.52 -8.68
CA GLU A 50 27.83 0.21 -8.93
C GLU A 50 27.00 -0.47 -10.03
N LEU A 51 27.65 -0.84 -11.15
CA LEU A 51 27.00 -1.51 -12.28
C LEU A 51 26.42 -2.87 -11.87
N ALA A 52 27.22 -3.69 -11.18
CA ALA A 52 26.78 -5.01 -10.72
C ALA A 52 25.61 -4.92 -9.74
N MET A 53 25.62 -3.92 -8.86
CA MET A 53 24.51 -3.66 -7.94
C MET A 53 23.24 -3.24 -8.68
N ASN A 54 23.33 -2.39 -9.70
CA ASN A 54 22.16 -1.99 -10.49
C ASN A 54 21.56 -3.18 -11.25
N MET A 55 22.39 -3.95 -11.97
CA MET A 55 21.93 -5.14 -12.70
C MET A 55 21.27 -6.16 -11.76
N TRP A 56 21.84 -6.34 -10.56
CA TRP A 56 21.25 -7.22 -9.56
C TRP A 56 19.89 -6.71 -9.08
N ILE A 57 19.77 -5.41 -8.76
CA ILE A 57 18.50 -4.79 -8.31
C ILE A 57 17.43 -4.89 -9.38
N GLU A 58 17.76 -4.62 -10.65
CA GLU A 58 16.82 -4.77 -11.76
C GLU A 58 16.30 -6.20 -11.83
N ARG A 59 17.19 -7.19 -11.83
CA ARG A 59 16.82 -8.61 -11.87
C ARG A 59 15.93 -9.02 -10.70
N VAL A 60 16.29 -8.67 -9.46
CA VAL A 60 15.49 -9.10 -8.31
C VAL A 60 14.16 -8.34 -8.23
N THR A 61 14.08 -7.14 -8.81
CA THR A 61 12.81 -6.39 -8.94
C THR A 61 11.90 -7.03 -9.98
N THR A 62 12.43 -7.50 -11.12
CA THR A 62 11.64 -8.22 -12.13
C THR A 62 11.14 -9.58 -11.62
N GLU A 63 11.91 -10.22 -10.73
CA GLU A 63 11.50 -11.44 -10.03
C GLU A 63 10.53 -11.16 -8.86
N GLY A 64 10.12 -9.90 -8.64
CA GLY A 64 9.11 -9.52 -7.64
C GLY A 64 9.60 -9.54 -6.19
N MET A 65 10.92 -9.63 -5.95
CA MET A 65 11.45 -9.67 -4.59
C MET A 65 11.47 -8.28 -3.93
N ILE A 66 11.02 -8.23 -2.67
CA ILE A 66 11.07 -7.00 -1.86
C ILE A 66 12.51 -6.78 -1.37
N ILE A 67 13.12 -5.69 -1.82
CA ILE A 67 14.51 -5.35 -1.48
C ILE A 67 14.53 -4.41 -0.27
N SER A 68 15.20 -4.83 0.80
CA SER A 68 15.48 -3.97 1.97
C SER A 68 16.88 -3.36 1.90
N ASP A 69 17.09 -2.25 2.63
CA ASP A 69 18.41 -1.62 2.76
C ASP A 69 19.47 -2.57 3.34
N LEU A 70 19.07 -3.58 4.12
CA LEU A 70 19.98 -4.61 4.63
C LEU A 70 20.45 -5.52 3.51
N LEU A 71 19.53 -6.01 2.67
CA LEU A 71 19.84 -6.86 1.52
C LEU A 71 20.76 -6.16 0.51
N VAL A 72 20.52 -4.86 0.27
CA VAL A 72 21.40 -4.04 -0.59
C VAL A 72 22.83 -4.00 -0.06
N LYS A 73 23.01 -3.82 1.26
CA LYS A 73 24.34 -3.79 1.87
C LYS A 73 25.01 -5.16 1.85
N GLU A 74 24.27 -6.21 2.18
CA GLU A 74 24.79 -7.56 2.21
C GLU A 74 25.23 -8.02 0.81
N LYS A 75 24.44 -7.73 -0.21
CA LYS A 75 24.83 -7.99 -1.60
C LYS A 75 26.07 -7.21 -2.02
N ALA A 76 26.16 -5.94 -1.60
CA ALA A 76 27.34 -5.13 -1.89
C ALA A 76 28.62 -5.68 -1.23
N CYS A 77 28.51 -6.26 -0.03
CA CYS A 77 29.61 -6.99 0.60
C CYS A 77 30.04 -8.20 -0.23
N GLN A 78 29.09 -9.00 -0.73
CA GLN A 78 29.39 -10.15 -1.58
C GLN A 78 30.12 -9.74 -2.87
N PHE A 79 29.70 -8.64 -3.51
CA PHE A 79 30.38 -8.13 -4.70
C PHE A 79 31.77 -7.56 -4.41
N VAL A 80 31.99 -6.93 -3.25
CA VAL A 80 33.33 -6.50 -2.84
C VAL A 80 34.28 -7.69 -2.73
N GLN A 81 33.83 -8.80 -2.13
CA GLN A 81 34.60 -10.03 -2.04
C GLN A 81 34.85 -10.63 -3.44
N ALA A 82 33.80 -10.71 -4.28
CA ALA A 82 33.89 -11.27 -5.63
C ALA A 82 34.82 -10.46 -6.57
N PHE A 83 34.88 -9.14 -6.40
CA PHE A 83 35.74 -8.26 -7.19
C PHE A 83 37.13 -8.04 -6.58
N ALA A 84 37.47 -8.76 -5.50
CA ALA A 84 38.74 -8.61 -4.78
C ALA A 84 39.05 -7.15 -4.38
N ILE A 85 38.00 -6.38 -4.05
CA ILE A 85 38.16 -5.00 -3.58
C ILE A 85 38.72 -5.04 -2.15
N PRO A 86 39.79 -4.28 -1.82
CA PRO A 86 40.45 -4.38 -0.52
C PRO A 86 39.48 -4.18 0.65
N GLU A 87 39.54 -5.07 1.64
CA GLU A 87 38.72 -4.97 2.85
C GLU A 87 39.00 -3.64 3.57
N GLY A 88 37.94 -2.97 4.04
CA GLY A 88 38.03 -1.65 4.66
C GLY A 88 38.08 -0.46 3.68
N SER A 89 38.21 -0.70 2.37
CA SER A 89 38.19 0.39 1.37
C SER A 89 36.81 1.04 1.16
N LEU A 90 35.75 0.34 1.58
CA LEU A 90 34.35 0.74 1.54
C LEU A 90 33.66 0.38 2.86
N THR A 91 32.78 1.26 3.31
CA THR A 91 31.89 1.01 4.46
C THR A 91 30.45 1.14 4.01
N PHE A 92 29.70 0.05 4.10
CA PHE A 92 28.28 -0.05 3.71
C PHE A 92 27.34 0.53 4.78
N SER A 93 27.60 1.79 5.14
CA SER A 93 26.77 2.55 6.08
C SER A 93 25.37 2.85 5.51
N ASN A 94 24.44 3.27 6.37
CA ASN A 94 23.15 3.83 5.91
C ASN A 94 23.36 4.98 4.92
N GLY A 95 24.37 5.83 5.16
CA GLY A 95 24.69 6.95 4.27
C GLY A 95 25.17 6.50 2.88
N TRP A 96 25.89 5.39 2.79
CA TRP A 96 26.27 4.80 1.50
C TRP A 96 25.05 4.31 0.74
N ALA A 97 24.17 3.53 1.38
CA ALA A 97 22.96 2.99 0.75
C ALA A 97 22.03 4.11 0.24
N THR A 98 21.85 5.18 1.02
CA THR A 98 21.06 6.35 0.60
C THR A 98 21.64 7.02 -0.63
N LYS A 99 22.96 7.20 -0.69
CA LYS A 99 23.63 7.82 -1.85
C LYS A 99 23.59 6.93 -3.09
N PHE A 100 23.82 5.64 -2.92
CA PHE A 100 23.68 4.63 -3.98
C PHE A 100 22.27 4.68 -4.58
N LYS A 101 21.23 4.57 -3.74
CA LYS A 101 19.84 4.65 -4.19
C LYS A 101 19.54 5.96 -4.93
N LYS A 102 20.00 7.09 -4.40
CA LYS A 102 19.80 8.40 -5.04
C LYS A 102 20.44 8.49 -6.43
N ARG A 103 21.66 7.98 -6.60
CA ARG A 103 22.37 8.01 -7.89
C ARG A 103 21.72 7.13 -8.95
N ASN A 104 21.16 5.99 -8.53
CA ASN A 104 20.57 5.01 -9.43
C ASN A 104 19.04 5.14 -9.54
N GLY A 105 18.47 6.26 -9.09
CA GLY A 105 17.02 6.51 -9.20
C GLY A 105 16.13 5.58 -8.36
N ILE A 106 16.69 4.81 -7.44
CA ILE A 106 15.97 3.83 -6.62
C ILE A 106 15.22 4.56 -5.51
N ARG A 107 13.89 4.43 -5.51
CA ARG A 107 13.01 5.06 -4.53
C ARG A 107 12.44 4.03 -3.57
N LYS A 108 12.26 4.42 -2.32
CA LYS A 108 11.51 3.61 -1.35
C LYS A 108 10.03 3.74 -1.71
N ILE A 109 9.44 2.65 -2.18
CA ILE A 109 8.00 2.56 -2.46
C ILE A 109 7.35 1.87 -1.27
N THR A 110 6.28 2.47 -0.75
CA THR A 110 5.40 1.78 0.22
C THR A 110 4.45 0.92 -0.59
N MET A 111 4.55 -0.40 -0.47
CA MET A 111 3.61 -1.30 -1.13
C MET A 111 2.26 -1.20 -0.42
N HIS A 112 1.26 -0.68 -1.13
CA HIS A 112 -0.14 -0.75 -0.71
C HIS A 112 -0.70 -2.06 -1.25
N GLY A 113 -1.33 -2.86 -0.37
CA GLY A 113 -1.72 -4.25 -0.66
C GLY A 113 -2.69 -4.45 -1.83
N GLU A 114 -3.33 -3.39 -2.32
CA GLU A 114 -4.33 -3.44 -3.40
C GLU A 114 -3.78 -3.00 -4.77
N VAL A 115 -2.54 -2.50 -4.85
CA VAL A 115 -1.98 -1.96 -6.10
C VAL A 115 -1.78 -3.04 -7.16
N ALA A 116 -1.54 -4.28 -6.73
CA ALA A 116 -1.33 -5.41 -7.65
C ALA A 116 -2.63 -5.95 -8.29
N SER A 117 -3.80 -5.63 -7.74
CA SER A 117 -5.09 -6.16 -8.20
C SER A 117 -5.86 -5.18 -9.10
N ALA A 118 -5.33 -3.99 -9.36
CA ALA A 118 -5.99 -2.99 -10.20
C ALA A 118 -5.68 -3.26 -11.68
N PRO A 119 -6.68 -3.52 -12.54
CA PRO A 119 -6.47 -3.72 -13.97
C PRO A 119 -6.16 -2.39 -14.66
N LEU A 120 -4.89 -1.97 -14.62
CA LEU A 120 -4.40 -0.67 -15.11
C LEU A 120 -4.82 -0.36 -16.55
N GLU A 121 -4.98 -1.39 -17.38
CA GLU A 121 -5.38 -1.27 -18.79
C GLU A 121 -6.83 -0.83 -18.96
N ASN A 122 -7.75 -1.34 -18.15
CA ASN A 122 -9.19 -1.07 -18.25
C ASN A 122 -9.66 0.07 -17.33
N LEU A 123 -8.78 0.60 -16.47
CA LEU A 123 -9.11 1.67 -15.52
C LEU A 123 -9.79 2.90 -16.13
N PRO A 124 -9.38 3.43 -17.32
CA PRO A 124 -10.02 4.60 -17.89
C PRO A 124 -11.48 4.36 -18.27
N GLU A 125 -11.77 3.17 -18.82
CA GLU A 125 -13.12 2.79 -19.25
C GLU A 125 -14.03 2.54 -18.05
N GLU A 126 -13.56 1.77 -17.06
CA GLU A 126 -14.30 1.52 -15.81
C GLU A 126 -14.58 2.82 -15.04
N ARG A 127 -13.61 3.74 -15.00
CA ARG A 127 -13.82 5.07 -14.42
C ARG A 127 -14.90 5.85 -15.15
N LYS A 128 -14.96 5.77 -16.47
CA LYS A 128 -15.99 6.45 -17.28
C LYS A 128 -17.38 5.86 -16.99
N LYS A 129 -17.51 4.53 -16.99
CA LYS A 129 -18.77 3.84 -16.63
C LYS A 129 -19.24 4.25 -15.24
N LEU A 130 -18.33 4.28 -14.26
CA LEU A 130 -18.65 4.70 -12.90
C LEU A 130 -19.12 6.17 -12.85
N GLN A 131 -18.46 7.08 -13.58
CA GLN A 131 -18.86 8.48 -13.66
C GLN A 131 -20.24 8.66 -14.30
N GLU A 132 -20.54 7.92 -15.35
CA GLU A 132 -21.87 7.90 -15.99
C GLU A 132 -22.93 7.40 -15.00
N LEU A 133 -22.69 6.30 -14.27
CA LEU A 133 -23.59 5.81 -13.23
C LEU A 133 -23.83 6.87 -12.13
N LEU A 134 -22.76 7.48 -11.63
CA LEU A 134 -22.81 8.49 -10.57
C LEU A 134 -23.61 9.74 -11.00
N SER A 135 -23.58 10.11 -12.28
CA SER A 135 -24.27 11.30 -12.80
C SER A 135 -25.80 11.23 -12.72
N HIS A 136 -26.37 10.04 -12.55
CA HIS A 136 -27.82 9.85 -12.37
C HIS A 136 -28.30 10.16 -10.94
N TYR A 137 -27.37 10.38 -10.00
CA TYR A 137 -27.66 10.62 -8.59
C TYR A 137 -27.13 12.00 -8.16
N ASN A 138 -27.82 12.63 -7.22
CA ASN A 138 -27.27 13.82 -6.56
C ASN A 138 -26.10 13.41 -5.67
N SER A 139 -25.10 14.28 -5.52
CA SER A 139 -23.95 14.05 -4.64
C SER A 139 -24.32 13.77 -3.18
N GLU A 140 -25.48 14.25 -2.71
CA GLU A 140 -25.97 13.96 -1.36
C GLU A 140 -26.56 12.55 -1.19
N ASP A 141 -26.94 11.91 -2.29
CA ASP A 141 -27.54 10.59 -2.36
C ASP A 141 -26.54 9.50 -2.80
N ILE A 142 -25.27 9.87 -3.01
CA ILE A 142 -24.16 8.96 -3.27
C ILE A 142 -23.43 8.71 -1.96
N TYR A 143 -23.41 7.46 -1.51
CA TYR A 143 -22.77 7.01 -0.29
C TYR A 143 -21.58 6.09 -0.58
N ASN A 144 -20.58 6.14 0.28
CA ASN A 144 -19.47 5.19 0.29
C ASN A 144 -19.38 4.53 1.66
N ALA A 145 -19.31 3.20 1.68
CA ALA A 145 -19.10 2.43 2.89
C ALA A 145 -17.83 1.60 2.80
N ASN A 146 -16.91 1.82 3.75
CA ASN A 146 -15.62 1.13 3.78
C ASN A 146 -15.30 0.57 5.18
N LYS A 147 -14.65 -0.59 5.20
CA LYS A 147 -14.20 -1.32 6.39
C LYS A 147 -12.76 -0.97 6.70
N THR A 148 -12.48 -0.69 7.97
CA THR A 148 -11.12 -0.52 8.47
C THR A 148 -10.87 -1.34 9.72
N GLY A 149 -9.64 -1.83 9.88
CA GLY A 149 -9.20 -2.49 11.11
C GLY A 149 -8.63 -1.48 12.11
N LEU A 150 -9.30 -1.29 13.25
CA LEU A 150 -8.81 -0.45 14.33
C LEU A 150 -8.03 -1.29 15.35
N PHE A 151 -6.72 -1.10 15.40
CA PHE A 151 -5.83 -1.75 16.36
C PHE A 151 -5.63 -0.87 17.60
N TYR A 152 -6.55 -0.97 18.55
CA TYR A 152 -6.53 -0.15 19.77
C TYR A 152 -5.52 -0.61 20.84
N ARG A 153 -4.94 -1.81 20.67
CA ARG A 153 -3.79 -2.29 21.46
C ARG A 153 -2.67 -2.74 20.55
N LEU A 154 -2.07 -1.80 19.82
CA LEU A 154 -0.90 -2.08 19.01
C LEU A 154 0.35 -2.03 19.90
N LEU A 155 0.77 -3.18 20.43
CA LEU A 155 2.10 -3.32 21.02
C LEU A 155 3.16 -3.34 19.91
N PRO A 156 4.42 -2.95 20.19
CA PRO A 156 5.52 -3.16 19.27
C PRO A 156 5.55 -4.60 18.76
N ASN A 157 5.82 -4.79 17.46
CA ASN A 157 5.84 -6.11 16.82
C ASN A 157 6.94 -7.05 17.36
N GLN A 158 7.84 -6.53 18.21
CA GLN A 158 8.92 -7.28 18.83
C GLN A 158 9.03 -6.86 20.30
N THR A 159 9.07 -7.83 21.21
CA THR A 159 9.31 -7.62 22.64
C THR A 159 10.13 -8.78 23.18
N LEU A 160 11.01 -8.52 24.15
CA LEU A 160 11.75 -9.55 24.86
C LEU A 160 10.91 -9.98 26.07
N SER A 161 10.30 -11.17 26.00
CA SER A 161 9.42 -11.68 27.06
C SER A 161 9.67 -13.17 27.33
N LYS A 162 9.64 -13.55 28.62
CA LYS A 162 9.67 -14.95 29.08
C LYS A 162 8.30 -15.64 29.03
N LYS A 163 7.22 -14.92 28.70
CA LYS A 163 5.84 -15.42 28.63
C LYS A 163 5.16 -15.00 27.31
N PRO A 164 4.19 -15.78 26.79
CA PRO A 164 3.36 -15.34 25.68
C PRO A 164 2.62 -14.06 26.06
N MET A 165 2.82 -12.99 25.30
CA MET A 165 2.04 -11.76 25.44
C MET A 165 0.89 -11.79 24.46
N ALA A 166 -0.32 -11.52 24.93
CA ALA A 166 -1.50 -11.39 24.07
C ALA A 166 -1.25 -10.26 23.06
N GLY A 167 -1.05 -10.65 21.80
CA GLY A 167 -0.80 -9.75 20.68
C GLY A 167 -2.04 -8.94 20.32
N LYS A 168 -1.78 -7.79 19.70
CA LYS A 168 -2.68 -6.93 18.91
C LYS A 168 -4.18 -7.20 19.09
N LYS A 169 -4.88 -6.31 19.80
CA LYS A 169 -6.35 -6.30 19.75
C LYS A 169 -6.83 -5.42 18.60
N ARG A 170 -7.62 -6.03 17.72
CA ARG A 170 -8.26 -5.40 16.56
C ARG A 170 -9.77 -5.42 16.76
N VAL A 171 -10.43 -4.33 16.42
CA VAL A 171 -11.86 -4.34 16.07
C VAL A 171 -11.99 -3.95 14.60
N THR A 172 -13.05 -4.43 13.95
CA THR A 172 -13.38 -4.00 12.59
C THR A 172 -14.44 -2.91 12.68
N VAL A 173 -14.24 -1.82 11.95
CA VAL A 173 -15.14 -0.67 11.91
C VAL A 173 -15.59 -0.45 10.48
N LEU A 174 -16.90 -0.47 10.24
CA LEU A 174 -17.50 -0.03 8.99
C LEU A 174 -17.95 1.42 9.16
N LEU A 175 -17.48 2.27 8.25
CA LEU A 175 -17.83 3.69 8.18
C LEU A 175 -18.61 3.93 6.89
N CYS A 176 -19.65 4.76 6.96
CA CYS A 176 -20.45 5.13 5.79
C CYS A 176 -20.82 6.61 5.83
N SER A 177 -20.59 7.31 4.72
CA SER A 177 -20.93 8.73 4.56
C SER A 177 -21.32 9.05 3.12
N ASN A 178 -22.09 10.12 2.91
CA ASN A 178 -22.36 10.62 1.58
C ASN A 178 -21.16 11.34 0.96
N SER A 179 -21.20 11.58 -0.35
CA SER A 179 -20.09 12.17 -1.11
C SER A 179 -19.77 13.61 -0.69
N THR A 180 -20.73 14.35 -0.14
CA THR A 180 -20.52 15.71 0.38
C THR A 180 -20.03 15.72 1.83
N GLY A 181 -20.13 14.59 2.53
CA GLY A 181 -19.82 14.46 3.95
C GLY A 181 -20.83 15.12 4.89
N SER A 182 -21.96 15.62 4.37
CA SER A 182 -23.04 16.23 5.16
C SER A 182 -23.82 15.22 6.00
N HIS A 183 -23.88 13.96 5.56
CA HIS A 183 -24.52 12.88 6.27
C HIS A 183 -23.54 11.72 6.52
N LYS A 184 -23.48 11.26 7.78
CA LYS A 184 -22.60 10.18 8.24
C LYS A 184 -23.41 9.24 9.12
N PHE A 185 -23.35 7.95 8.82
CA PHE A 185 -23.97 6.92 9.66
C PHE A 185 -23.13 6.67 10.90
N HIS A 186 -23.79 6.22 11.98
CA HIS A 186 -23.09 5.71 13.15
C HIS A 186 -22.17 4.54 12.73
N PRO A 187 -20.89 4.53 13.18
CA PRO A 187 -19.98 3.45 12.88
C PRO A 187 -20.53 2.10 13.33
N LEU A 188 -20.42 1.08 12.48
CA LEU A 188 -20.67 -0.30 12.86
C LEU A 188 -19.35 -0.93 13.33
N VAL A 189 -19.30 -1.28 14.61
CA VAL A 189 -18.12 -1.85 15.28
C VAL A 189 -18.34 -3.34 15.50
N ILE A 190 -17.40 -4.16 15.01
CA ILE A 190 -17.37 -5.61 15.21
C ILE A 190 -16.15 -5.98 16.04
N ASP A 191 -16.39 -6.61 17.17
CA ASP A 191 -15.34 -7.14 18.05
C ASP A 191 -15.50 -8.65 18.27
N THR A 192 -14.48 -9.27 18.86
CA THR A 192 -14.43 -10.66 19.34
C THR A 192 -15.25 -10.91 20.60
N SER A 193 -15.50 -9.88 21.43
CA SER A 193 -16.31 -10.00 22.64
C SER A 193 -17.76 -9.62 22.39
N LYS A 194 -18.72 -10.36 22.96
CA LYS A 194 -20.14 -9.97 22.94
C LYS A 194 -20.44 -8.80 23.88
N LYS A 195 -19.72 -8.72 25.00
CA LYS A 195 -19.83 -7.65 25.99
C LYS A 195 -18.44 -7.32 26.53
N PRO A 196 -17.73 -6.36 25.93
CA PRO A 196 -16.45 -5.88 26.42
C PRO A 196 -16.55 -5.43 27.87
N ARG A 197 -15.49 -5.63 28.65
CA ARG A 197 -15.44 -5.15 30.04
C ARG A 197 -15.66 -3.64 30.15
N CYS A 198 -15.24 -2.87 29.15
CA CYS A 198 -15.49 -1.42 29.11
C CYS A 198 -16.96 -1.04 28.93
N PHE A 199 -17.86 -1.96 28.58
CA PHE A 199 -19.32 -1.71 28.54
C PHE A 199 -20.01 -1.99 29.88
N SER A 200 -19.26 -2.39 30.91
CA SER A 200 -19.82 -2.58 32.25
C SER A 200 -20.33 -1.25 32.80
N GLY A 201 -21.60 -1.17 33.15
CA GLY A 201 -22.23 0.05 33.66
C GLY A 201 -22.59 1.10 32.59
N ILE A 202 -22.38 0.81 31.30
CA ILE A 202 -22.73 1.70 30.20
C ILE A 202 -24.01 1.20 29.51
N ASN A 203 -24.93 2.11 29.22
CA ASN A 203 -26.08 1.82 28.36
C ASN A 203 -25.62 1.78 26.90
N THR A 204 -25.39 0.57 26.37
CA THR A 204 -24.89 0.36 25.00
C THR A 204 -25.82 0.89 23.93
N SER A 205 -27.13 1.01 24.21
CA SER A 205 -28.11 1.54 23.27
C SER A 205 -28.00 3.06 23.07
N GLN A 206 -27.31 3.77 23.97
CA GLN A 206 -27.08 5.21 23.87
C GLN A 206 -25.73 5.56 23.24
N LEU A 207 -24.91 4.55 22.93
CA LEU A 207 -23.63 4.80 22.27
C LEU A 207 -23.88 5.21 20.81
N PRO A 208 -23.11 6.16 20.25
CA PRO A 208 -23.21 6.57 18.86
C PRO A 208 -22.54 5.55 17.92
N VAL A 209 -22.65 4.26 18.22
CA VAL A 209 -22.10 3.16 17.43
C VAL A 209 -23.07 2.00 17.41
N MET A 210 -23.16 1.32 16.27
CA MET A 210 -23.81 0.02 16.19
C MET A 210 -22.78 -1.04 16.58
N TYR A 211 -23.03 -1.78 17.66
CA TYR A 211 -22.10 -2.80 18.14
C TYR A 211 -22.55 -4.20 17.76
N LYS A 212 -21.66 -4.98 17.15
CA LYS A 212 -21.85 -6.39 16.82
C LYS A 212 -20.63 -7.21 17.25
N ASN A 213 -20.82 -8.52 17.32
CA ASN A 213 -19.78 -9.44 17.75
C ASN A 213 -19.64 -10.61 16.78
N ASN A 214 -18.40 -11.01 16.51
CA ASN A 214 -18.03 -12.22 15.80
C ASN A 214 -16.72 -12.77 16.37
N LYS A 215 -16.56 -14.10 16.51
CA LYS A 215 -15.36 -14.73 17.11
C LYS A 215 -14.04 -14.25 16.47
N LYS A 216 -14.04 -13.98 15.16
CA LYS A 216 -12.88 -13.48 14.40
C LYS A 216 -12.81 -11.94 14.29
N ALA A 217 -13.79 -11.21 14.84
CA ALA A 217 -13.99 -9.75 14.65
C ALA A 217 -14.03 -9.32 13.18
N TRP A 218 -14.43 -10.23 12.27
CA TRP A 218 -14.59 -9.95 10.84
C TRP A 218 -16.07 -9.71 10.51
N MET A 219 -16.32 -8.98 9.42
CA MET A 219 -17.68 -8.84 8.92
C MET A 219 -18.14 -10.14 8.27
N ARG A 220 -19.26 -10.67 8.76
CA ARG A 220 -20.00 -11.77 8.13
C ARG A 220 -21.14 -11.23 7.28
N SER A 221 -21.62 -12.01 6.33
CA SER A 221 -22.72 -11.63 5.44
C SER A 221 -24.02 -11.33 6.18
N ASP A 222 -24.32 -12.02 7.28
CA ASP A 222 -25.51 -11.75 8.11
C ASP A 222 -25.43 -10.40 8.84
N ILE A 223 -24.24 -10.01 9.29
CA ILE A 223 -24.01 -8.69 9.90
C ILE A 223 -24.12 -7.58 8.84
N TRP A 224 -23.56 -7.83 7.65
CA TRP A 224 -23.67 -6.93 6.51
C TRP A 224 -25.13 -6.73 6.08
N GLU A 225 -25.88 -7.81 5.91
CA GLU A 225 -27.27 -7.77 5.49
C GLU A 225 -28.16 -7.03 6.50
N GLN A 226 -27.97 -7.27 7.80
CA GLN A 226 -28.68 -6.53 8.84
C GLN A 226 -28.40 -5.03 8.78
N TRP A 227 -27.14 -4.65 8.55
CA TRP A 227 -26.75 -3.25 8.41
C TRP A 227 -27.31 -2.62 7.13
N LEU A 228 -27.29 -3.36 6.02
CA LEU A 228 -27.82 -2.93 4.73
C LEU A 228 -29.34 -2.70 4.80
N ARG A 229 -30.09 -3.61 5.44
CA ARG A 229 -31.53 -3.45 5.68
C ARG A 229 -31.83 -2.22 6.55
N TYR A 230 -31.04 -2.01 7.62
CA TYR A 230 -31.20 -0.84 8.48
C TYR A 230 -31.07 0.49 7.72
N ILE A 231 -30.08 0.60 6.82
CA ILE A 231 -29.93 1.82 6.01
C ILE A 231 -31.01 1.93 4.93
N ASP A 232 -31.38 0.82 4.28
CA ASP A 232 -32.44 0.78 3.26
C ASP A 232 -33.77 1.25 3.83
N ASP A 233 -34.17 0.70 4.99
CA ASP A 233 -35.38 1.12 5.71
C ASP A 233 -35.34 2.62 6.03
N GLY A 234 -34.19 3.14 6.46
CA GLY A 234 -33.99 4.56 6.75
C GLY A 234 -34.19 5.46 5.53
N PHE A 235 -33.73 5.04 4.34
CA PHE A 235 -33.93 5.78 3.10
C PHE A 235 -35.35 5.63 2.54
N ARG A 236 -35.97 4.46 2.68
CA ARG A 236 -37.36 4.21 2.27
C ARG A 236 -38.35 5.07 3.05
N ILE A 237 -38.16 5.23 4.36
CA ILE A 237 -38.97 6.13 5.19
C ILE A 237 -38.87 7.58 4.68
N GLN A 238 -37.71 7.97 4.15
CA GLN A 238 -37.48 9.29 3.57
C GLN A 238 -37.94 9.39 2.11
N GLY A 239 -38.40 8.30 1.48
CA GLY A 239 -38.72 8.24 0.06
C GLY A 239 -37.51 8.47 -0.86
N LYS A 240 -36.30 8.18 -0.38
CA LYS A 240 -35.05 8.43 -1.11
C LYS A 240 -34.53 7.17 -1.79
N GLN A 241 -34.04 7.33 -3.01
CA GLN A 241 -33.18 6.37 -3.67
C GLN A 241 -31.74 6.85 -3.60
N VAL A 242 -30.83 5.95 -3.22
CA VAL A 242 -29.42 6.27 -3.02
C VAL A 242 -28.55 5.27 -3.77
N LEU A 243 -27.34 5.70 -4.11
CA LEU A 243 -26.30 4.84 -4.64
C LEU A 243 -25.30 4.56 -3.51
N LEU A 244 -25.04 3.29 -3.22
CA LEU A 244 -24.07 2.88 -2.20
C LEU A 244 -22.87 2.19 -2.85
N LEU A 245 -21.70 2.82 -2.73
CA LEU A 245 -20.42 2.26 -3.15
C LEU A 245 -19.81 1.43 -2.01
N VAL A 246 -19.37 0.22 -2.33
CA VAL A 246 -18.80 -0.77 -1.39
C VAL A 246 -17.68 -1.54 -2.06
N ASP A 247 -16.73 -2.05 -1.27
CA ASP A 247 -15.67 -2.92 -1.81
C ASP A 247 -16.23 -4.23 -2.37
N ASN A 248 -15.60 -4.78 -3.40
CA ASN A 248 -15.95 -6.11 -3.91
C ASN A 248 -15.37 -7.22 -3.02
N VAL A 249 -16.04 -7.52 -1.91
CA VAL A 249 -15.62 -8.55 -0.94
C VAL A 249 -16.75 -9.55 -0.73
N ALA A 250 -16.43 -10.84 -0.59
CA ALA A 250 -17.41 -11.92 -0.45
C ALA A 250 -18.50 -11.65 0.60
N SER A 251 -18.15 -11.00 1.73
CA SER A 251 -19.11 -10.63 2.78
C SER A 251 -20.18 -9.59 2.35
N HIS A 252 -19.98 -8.90 1.23
CA HIS A 252 -20.94 -7.95 0.66
C HIS A 252 -21.91 -8.60 -0.32
N LYS A 253 -21.67 -9.85 -0.75
CA LYS A 253 -22.59 -10.60 -1.61
C LYS A 253 -23.83 -10.98 -0.80
N THR A 254 -25.00 -10.46 -1.18
CA THR A 254 -26.28 -10.86 -0.59
C THR A 254 -26.96 -11.89 -1.50
N PRO A 255 -27.54 -12.98 -0.95
CA PRO A 255 -28.33 -13.90 -1.76
C PRO A 255 -29.58 -13.18 -2.26
N GLY A 256 -29.68 -12.94 -3.59
CA GLY A 256 -30.87 -12.39 -4.23
C GLY A 256 -30.77 -10.96 -4.78
N THR A 257 -29.61 -10.29 -4.69
CA THR A 257 -29.34 -9.11 -5.53
C THR A 257 -28.79 -9.58 -6.86
N ASN A 258 -29.61 -9.56 -7.91
CA ASN A 258 -29.09 -9.63 -9.28
C ASN A 258 -28.20 -8.41 -9.48
N ASN A 259 -26.90 -8.64 -9.62
CA ASN A 259 -25.95 -7.63 -10.03
C ASN A 259 -26.39 -7.06 -11.38
N SER A 260 -27.04 -5.89 -11.37
CA SER A 260 -27.13 -5.09 -12.58
C SER A 260 -25.73 -4.54 -12.84
N SER A 261 -25.08 -5.12 -13.86
CA SER A 261 -23.68 -4.96 -14.31
C SER A 261 -22.61 -5.73 -13.52
N GLU A 262 -22.67 -7.07 -13.57
CA GLU A 262 -21.46 -7.90 -13.55
C GLU A 262 -20.67 -7.65 -14.85
N VAL A 263 -19.47 -7.10 -14.74
CA VAL A 263 -18.43 -7.28 -15.76
C VAL A 263 -17.76 -8.61 -15.42
N GLN A 264 -18.03 -9.63 -16.24
CA GLN A 264 -17.32 -10.91 -16.20
C GLN A 264 -15.88 -10.67 -16.65
N ASP A 265 -14.92 -10.82 -15.73
CA ASP A 265 -13.53 -11.09 -16.09
C ASP A 265 -13.42 -12.61 -16.31
N ASP A 266 -13.51 -13.02 -17.58
CA ASP A 266 -13.11 -14.34 -18.01
C ASP A 266 -11.58 -14.36 -18.15
N ASN A 267 -10.94 -15.23 -17.35
CA ASN A 267 -9.53 -15.61 -17.31
C ASN A 267 -8.62 -14.83 -16.33
N ALA A 268 -8.55 -15.34 -15.10
CA ALA A 268 -7.31 -15.37 -14.33
C ALA A 268 -7.27 -16.64 -13.46
N ASP A 269 -6.51 -17.59 -13.97
CA ASP A 269 -5.87 -18.75 -13.33
C ASP A 269 -6.11 -18.92 -11.81
N GLU A 270 -6.91 -19.94 -11.48
CA GLU A 270 -7.02 -20.49 -10.13
C GLU A 270 -5.67 -21.12 -9.72
N SER A 271 -4.89 -20.38 -8.95
CA SER A 271 -3.96 -20.99 -8.00
C SER A 271 -4.40 -20.61 -6.58
N LEU A 272 -5.50 -21.23 -6.15
CA LEU A 272 -5.77 -21.41 -4.74
C LEU A 272 -4.62 -22.24 -4.17
N SER A 273 -3.87 -21.69 -3.23
CA SER A 273 -2.99 -22.51 -2.40
C SER A 273 -3.87 -23.50 -1.63
N GLU A 274 -3.81 -24.78 -2.03
CA GLU A 274 -4.57 -25.94 -1.55
C GLU A 274 -4.44 -26.27 -0.04
N ASN A 275 -3.98 -25.35 0.80
CA ASN A 275 -3.68 -25.62 2.21
C ASN A 275 -4.73 -25.11 3.22
N ASP A 276 -5.83 -24.49 2.80
CA ASP A 276 -6.90 -24.02 3.70
C ASP A 276 -8.25 -24.77 3.53
N PHE A 277 -8.36 -25.69 2.56
CA PHE A 277 -9.59 -26.47 2.31
C PHE A 277 -9.60 -27.87 2.95
N ASN A 278 -8.46 -28.38 3.41
CA ASN A 278 -8.41 -29.70 4.05
C ASN A 278 -8.96 -29.71 5.48
N ASP A 279 -8.95 -28.58 6.18
CA ASP A 279 -9.49 -28.48 7.54
C ASP A 279 -11.04 -28.48 7.57
N GLU A 280 -11.71 -28.12 6.47
CA GLU A 280 -13.19 -28.11 6.38
C GLU A 280 -13.78 -29.48 5.97
N ILE A 281 -12.98 -30.41 5.44
CA ILE A 281 -13.44 -31.76 5.07
C ILE A 281 -13.15 -32.80 6.18
N GLU A 282 -12.08 -32.64 6.97
CA GLU A 282 -11.82 -33.52 8.12
C GLU A 282 -12.83 -33.33 9.26
N GLU A 283 -13.31 -32.10 9.51
CA GLU A 283 -14.26 -31.81 10.61
C GLU A 283 -15.70 -32.31 10.31
N LEU A 284 -16.05 -32.53 9.03
CA LEU A 284 -17.35 -33.09 8.62
C LEU A 284 -17.37 -34.63 8.58
N GLN A 285 -16.21 -35.29 8.57
CA GLN A 285 -16.14 -36.75 8.65
C GLN A 285 -16.10 -37.24 10.11
N GLU A 286 -15.48 -36.48 11.02
CA GLU A 286 -15.46 -36.80 12.46
C GLU A 286 -16.84 -36.64 13.15
N GLU A 287 -17.69 -35.70 12.71
CA GLU A 287 -19.06 -35.58 13.25
C GLU A 287 -20.00 -36.74 12.84
N SER A 288 -19.65 -37.52 11.80
CA SER A 288 -20.47 -38.67 11.35
C SER A 288 -20.14 -40.00 12.03
N GLN A 289 -18.94 -40.14 12.61
CA GLN A 289 -18.51 -41.38 13.30
C GLN A 289 -18.62 -41.33 14.83
N GLY A 290 -18.95 -40.17 15.41
CA GLY A 290 -19.09 -39.97 16.87
C GLY A 290 -20.49 -40.24 17.46
N ARG A 291 -21.44 -40.77 16.69
CA ARG A 291 -22.76 -41.20 17.20
C ARG A 291 -22.99 -42.70 16.96
N SER A 292 -22.36 -43.51 17.80
CA SER A 292 -22.93 -44.77 18.29
C SER A 292 -22.41 -45.09 19.69
#